data_AF-A0A7W8ACP1-F1
#
_entry.id   AF-A0A7W8ACP1-F1
#
_cell.length_a   1.000
_cell.length_b   1.000
_cell.length_c   1.000
_cell.angle_alpha   90.00
_cell.angle_beta   90.00
_cell.angle_gamma   90.00
#
_symmetry.space_group_name_H-M   'P 1'
#
loop_
_entity.id
_entity.type
_entity.pdbx_description
1 polymer ?
#
loop_
_entity_poly.entity_id
_entity_poly.type
_entity_poly.pdbx_seq_one_letter_code
_entity_poly.pdbx_strand_id
1 'polypeptide(L)'
;MTPDEVAERLLADPEVDGLTFSGGEPMAQARGLARVAELARARRDLSLICFTGFRLERLARDPPDPGVPELLSQIDVLIDGRYVAALNDGTGLRGSTNQRVHHLTDRLRDVDLEHQPRRAEVTLSGRDLTIIGIPPRHVLTSLGVATGRAKEPS
;
A
#
# COMPACT_ATOMS: atom_id res chain seq x y z
N MET A 1 7.67 -3.93 18.33
CA MET A 1 8.52 -3.10 17.46
C MET A 1 8.10 -1.66 17.66
N THR A 2 9.03 -0.76 17.96
CA THR A 2 8.75 0.67 18.11
C THR A 2 8.75 1.37 16.74
N PRO A 3 8.15 2.57 16.60
CA PRO A 3 8.25 3.35 15.37
C PRO A 3 9.70 3.60 14.91
N ASP A 4 10.61 3.84 15.85
CA ASP A 4 12.04 4.03 15.57
C ASP A 4 12.68 2.78 14.98
N GLU A 5 12.42 1.60 15.54
CA GLU A 5 12.91 0.33 14.98
C GLU A 5 12.37 0.08 13.56
N VAL A 6 11.11 0.46 13.29
CA VAL A 6 10.54 0.34 11.95
C VAL A 6 11.24 1.30 10.98
N ALA A 7 11.42 2.57 11.36
CA ALA A 7 12.08 3.57 10.51
C ALA A 7 13.51 3.17 10.18
N GLU A 8 14.30 2.71 11.17
CA GLU A 8 15.67 2.22 10.92
C GLU A 8 15.69 1.04 9.95
N ARG A 9 14.76 0.09 10.09
CA ARG A 9 14.66 -1.04 9.17
C ARG A 9 14.26 -0.64 7.75
N LEU A 10 13.34 0.31 7.60
CA LEU A 10 12.91 0.82 6.30
C LEU A 10 14.05 1.54 5.57
N LEU A 11 14.93 2.23 6.31
CA LEU A 11 16.03 3.01 5.77
C LEU A 11 17.34 2.22 5.62
N ALA A 12 17.38 0.96 6.06
CA ALA A 12 18.56 0.11 5.94
C ALA A 12 18.98 -0.12 4.48
N ASP A 13 18.02 -0.07 3.57
CA ASP A 13 18.26 -0.10 2.13
C ASP A 13 18.41 1.35 1.59
N PRO A 14 19.61 1.73 1.10
CA PRO A 14 19.84 3.06 0.55
C PRO A 14 19.09 3.31 -0.77
N GLU A 15 18.55 2.30 -1.45
CA GLU A 15 17.81 2.47 -2.70
C GLU A 15 16.33 2.85 -2.49
N VAL A 16 15.84 2.78 -1.25
CA VAL A 16 14.47 3.19 -0.91
C VAL A 16 14.28 4.71 -1.11
N ASP A 17 13.34 5.07 -1.97
CA ASP A 17 12.95 6.44 -2.35
C ASP A 17 11.51 6.80 -1.93
N GLY A 18 10.79 5.84 -1.35
CA GLY A 18 9.39 6.00 -0.99
C GLY A 18 8.89 4.96 0.00
N LEU A 19 7.82 5.33 0.68
CA LEU A 19 7.08 4.48 1.61
C LEU A 19 5.69 4.21 1.03
N THR A 20 5.22 2.97 1.16
CA THR A 20 3.83 2.62 0.89
C THR A 20 3.20 2.01 2.13
N PHE A 21 2.19 2.69 2.68
CA PHE A 21 1.37 2.15 3.76
C PHE A 21 0.14 1.45 3.16
N SER A 22 0.08 0.14 3.34
CA SER A 22 -0.99 -0.71 2.83
C SER A 22 -1.18 -1.94 3.72
N GLY A 23 -2.20 -2.75 3.43
CA GLY A 23 -2.62 -3.85 4.31
C GLY A 23 -3.23 -3.34 5.61
N GLY A 24 -3.67 -4.25 6.49
CA GLY A 24 -4.42 -3.86 7.70
C GLY A 24 -5.46 -2.76 7.41
N GLU A 25 -5.64 -1.84 8.35
CA GLU A 25 -6.19 -0.52 8.05
C GLU A 25 -5.21 0.53 8.62
N PRO A 26 -4.46 1.26 7.77
CA PRO A 26 -3.46 2.22 8.23
C PRO A 26 -4.06 3.31 9.13
N MET A 27 -5.28 3.77 8.81
CA MET A 27 -5.91 4.85 9.56
C MET A 27 -6.33 4.42 10.98
N ALA A 28 -6.48 3.12 11.25
CA ALA A 28 -6.80 2.59 12.58
C ALA A 28 -5.59 2.55 13.53
N GLN A 29 -4.39 2.84 13.02
CA GLN A 29 -3.14 2.86 13.79
C GLN A 29 -2.30 4.10 13.43
N ALA A 30 -3.00 5.18 13.06
CA ALA A 30 -2.41 6.34 12.41
C ALA A 30 -1.33 7.01 13.24
N ARG A 31 -1.50 7.12 14.56
CA ARG A 31 -0.49 7.69 15.46
C ARG A 31 0.89 7.03 15.32
N GLY A 32 0.94 5.70 15.24
CA GLY A 32 2.19 4.96 15.10
C GLY A 32 2.84 5.19 13.73
N LEU A 33 2.02 5.12 12.67
CA LEU A 33 2.49 5.31 11.30
C LEU A 33 2.93 6.74 11.00
N ALA A 34 2.24 7.74 11.57
CA ALA A 34 2.66 9.14 11.49
C ALA A 34 4.07 9.31 12.06
N ARG A 35 4.35 8.69 13.22
CA ARG A 35 5.68 8.72 13.84
C ARG A 35 6.74 8.02 13.00
N VAL A 36 6.42 6.87 12.40
CA VAL A 36 7.34 6.18 11.46
C VAL A 36 7.67 7.09 10.28
N ALA A 37 6.65 7.68 9.65
CA ALA A 37 6.82 8.54 8.48
C ALA A 37 7.65 9.78 8.80
N GLU A 38 7.37 10.45 9.92
CA GLU A 38 8.13 11.61 10.41
C GLU A 38 9.61 11.24 10.63
N LEU A 39 9.88 10.14 11.35
CA LEU A 39 11.23 9.66 11.63
C LEU A 39 11.99 9.30 10.35
N ALA A 40 11.32 8.67 9.38
CA ALA A 40 11.94 8.30 8.12
C ALA A 40 12.27 9.56 7.27
N ARG A 41 11.31 10.49 7.17
CA ARG A 41 11.45 11.74 6.40
C ARG A 41 12.44 12.72 7.00
N ALA A 42 12.64 12.69 8.32
CA ALA A 42 13.69 13.47 8.98
C ALA A 42 15.10 13.05 8.54
N ARG A 43 15.27 11.81 8.03
CA ARG A 43 16.56 11.26 7.61
C ARG A 43 16.74 11.26 6.09
N ARG A 44 15.67 11.10 5.31
CA ARG A 44 15.72 11.01 3.84
C ARG A 44 14.49 11.64 3.20
N ASP A 45 14.68 12.20 2.00
CA ASP A 45 13.55 12.71 1.20
C ASP A 45 12.79 11.54 0.55
N LEU A 46 11.70 11.11 1.18
CA LEU A 46 10.93 9.92 0.77
C LEU A 46 9.52 10.31 0.35
N SER A 47 9.05 9.75 -0.77
CA SER A 47 7.62 9.78 -1.11
C SER A 47 6.79 8.92 -0.14
N LEU A 48 5.50 9.21 0.00
CA LEU A 48 4.60 8.38 0.81
C LEU A 48 3.23 8.22 0.14
N ILE A 49 2.91 6.97 -0.19
CA ILE A 49 1.60 6.55 -0.67
C ILE A 49 0.89 5.79 0.45
N CYS A 50 -0.39 6.08 0.68
CA CYS A 50 -1.18 5.37 1.68
C CYS A 50 -2.50 4.87 1.09
N PHE A 51 -2.81 3.60 1.32
CA PHE A 51 -4.07 2.98 0.95
C PHE A 51 -4.98 2.87 2.17
N THR A 52 -6.26 3.20 2.03
CA THR A 52 -7.24 3.08 3.13
C THR A 52 -8.60 2.64 2.63
N GLY A 53 -9.34 1.89 3.44
CA GLY A 53 -10.74 1.56 3.18
C GLY A 53 -11.70 2.72 3.46
N PHE A 54 -11.24 3.77 4.16
CA PHE A 54 -12.02 4.97 4.44
C PHE A 54 -12.00 5.94 3.26
N ARG A 55 -12.96 6.86 3.25
CA ARG A 55 -12.98 8.00 2.33
C ARG A 55 -12.27 9.18 2.98
N LEU A 56 -11.53 9.98 2.22
CA LEU A 56 -10.84 11.16 2.72
C LEU A 56 -11.79 12.10 3.47
N GLU A 57 -13.00 12.28 2.95
CA GLU A 57 -14.02 13.13 3.57
C GLU A 57 -14.49 12.58 4.93
N ARG A 58 -14.46 11.25 5.12
CA ARG A 58 -14.72 10.64 6.42
C ARG A 58 -13.55 10.85 7.37
N LEU A 59 -12.32 10.67 6.90
CA LEU A 59 -11.13 10.86 7.73
C LEU A 59 -11.03 12.29 8.26
N ALA A 60 -11.45 13.29 7.47
CA ALA A 60 -11.49 14.68 7.90
C ALA A 60 -12.60 14.99 8.94
N ARG A 61 -13.70 14.22 8.96
CA ARG A 61 -14.88 14.50 9.80
C ARG A 61 -14.96 13.63 11.06
N ASP A 62 -14.64 12.35 10.91
CA ASP A 62 -14.81 11.30 11.93
C ASP A 62 -13.66 10.28 11.79
N PRO A 63 -12.44 10.67 12.19
CA PRO A 63 -11.26 9.83 12.06
C PRO A 63 -11.32 8.64 13.03
N PRO A 64 -10.93 7.42 12.58
CA PRO A 64 -10.91 6.23 13.41
C PRO A 64 -9.80 6.22 14.50
N ASP A 65 -8.78 7.06 14.35
CA ASP A 65 -7.68 7.22 15.31
C ASP A 65 -7.33 8.72 15.41
N PRO A 66 -7.00 9.25 16.60
CA PRO A 66 -6.67 10.66 16.76
C PRO A 66 -5.42 11.09 15.99
N GLY A 67 -4.54 10.15 15.59
CA GLY A 67 -3.33 10.43 14.81
C GLY A 67 -3.54 10.55 13.30
N VAL A 68 -4.79 10.43 12.83
CA VAL A 68 -5.13 10.51 11.40
C VAL A 68 -4.73 11.86 10.77
N PRO A 69 -4.98 13.03 11.39
CA PRO A 69 -4.54 14.31 10.85
C PRO A 69 -3.01 14.38 10.66
N GLU A 70 -2.25 13.89 11.64
CA GLU A 70 -0.79 13.83 11.58
C GLU A 70 -0.34 12.90 10.47
N LEU A 71 -0.94 11.72 10.33
CA LEU A 71 -0.61 10.81 9.25
C LEU A 71 -0.95 11.42 7.87
N LEU A 72 -2.12 12.03 7.70
CA LEU A 72 -2.52 12.71 6.47
C LEU A 72 -1.54 13.82 6.08
N SER A 73 -0.94 14.51 7.06
CA SER A 73 0.07 15.53 6.80
C SER A 73 1.40 14.98 6.22
N GLN A 74 1.65 13.68 6.38
CA GLN A 74 2.85 13.01 5.87
C GLN A 74 2.60 12.32 4.51
N ILE A 75 1.35 12.15 4.11
CA ILE A 75 0.97 11.42 2.89
C ILE A 75 1.07 12.35 1.68
N ASP A 76 1.76 11.92 0.61
CA ASP A 76 1.76 12.62 -0.67
C ASP A 76 0.57 12.18 -1.53
N VAL A 77 0.28 10.89 -1.54
CA VAL A 77 -0.83 10.31 -2.31
C VAL A 77 -1.65 9.38 -1.42
N LEU A 78 -2.94 9.69 -1.28
CA LEU A 78 -3.91 8.84 -0.60
C LEU A 78 -4.76 8.11 -1.64
N ILE A 79 -4.84 6.78 -1.54
CA ILE A 79 -5.74 5.96 -2.33
C ILE A 79 -6.87 5.49 -1.41
N ASP A 80 -8.05 6.09 -1.58
CA ASP A 80 -9.17 5.95 -0.66
C ASP A 80 -10.26 5.00 -1.15
N GLY A 81 -11.05 4.47 -0.21
CA GLY A 81 -12.18 3.59 -0.47
C GLY A 81 -11.86 2.09 -0.39
N ARG A 82 -12.87 1.31 -0.01
CA ARG A 82 -12.77 -0.15 0.10
C ARG A 82 -12.46 -0.80 -1.25
N TYR A 83 -11.60 -1.81 -1.23
CA TYR A 83 -11.38 -2.68 -2.38
C TYR A 83 -12.65 -3.49 -2.72
N VAL A 84 -12.98 -3.54 -4.02
CA VAL A 84 -14.10 -4.31 -4.56
C VAL A 84 -13.61 -5.18 -5.72
N ALA A 85 -13.54 -6.50 -5.51
CA ALA A 85 -12.97 -7.43 -6.49
C ALA A 85 -13.69 -7.44 -7.85
N ALA A 86 -15.00 -7.19 -7.88
CA ALA A 86 -15.79 -7.07 -9.10
C ALA A 86 -15.48 -5.80 -9.92
N LEU A 87 -14.85 -4.81 -9.29
CA LEU A 87 -14.46 -3.54 -9.89
C LEU A 87 -12.94 -3.46 -10.12
N ASN A 88 -12.23 -4.57 -10.00
CA ASN A 88 -10.80 -4.63 -10.26
C ASN A 88 -10.56 -4.79 -11.77
N ASP A 89 -10.04 -3.75 -12.40
CA ASP A 89 -9.73 -3.67 -13.83
C ASP A 89 -8.23 -3.89 -14.15
N GLY A 90 -7.41 -4.24 -13.14
CA GLY A 90 -5.98 -4.50 -13.33
C GLY A 90 -5.12 -3.26 -13.63
N THR A 91 -5.66 -2.05 -13.52
CA THR A 91 -5.01 -0.81 -13.95
C THR A 91 -4.67 0.09 -12.76
N GLY A 92 -3.56 0.82 -12.88
CA GLY A 92 -3.07 1.79 -11.90
C GLY A 92 -2.72 1.19 -10.54
N LEU A 93 -2.37 2.06 -9.60
CA LEU A 93 -2.12 1.68 -8.21
C LEU A 93 -3.40 1.32 -7.45
N ARG A 94 -4.54 1.91 -7.81
CA ARG A 94 -5.83 1.56 -7.18
C ARG A 94 -6.14 0.08 -7.39
N GLY A 95 -6.65 -0.59 -6.37
CA GLY A 95 -7.07 -1.99 -6.44
C GLY A 95 -8.38 -2.18 -7.23
N SER A 96 -9.31 -1.23 -7.13
CA SER A 96 -10.59 -1.26 -7.83
C SER A 96 -11.07 0.14 -8.26
N THR A 97 -11.92 0.22 -9.29
CA THR A 97 -12.34 1.49 -9.92
C THR A 97 -13.16 2.41 -9.02
N ASN A 98 -13.70 1.92 -7.91
CA ASN A 98 -14.38 2.76 -6.92
C ASN A 98 -13.42 3.50 -5.97
N GLN A 99 -12.13 3.14 -5.97
CA GLN A 99 -11.11 3.82 -5.18
C GLN A 99 -10.64 5.08 -5.90
N ARG A 100 -10.27 6.11 -5.12
CA ARG A 100 -9.88 7.43 -5.67
C ARG A 100 -8.44 7.73 -5.29
N VAL A 101 -7.67 8.29 -6.22
CA VAL A 101 -6.33 8.79 -5.98
C VAL A 101 -6.43 10.27 -5.62
N HIS A 102 -5.88 10.65 -4.47
CA HIS A 102 -5.81 12.03 -3.99
C HIS A 102 -4.35 12.45 -3.85
N HIS A 103 -3.91 13.43 -4.63
CA HIS A 103 -2.61 14.09 -4.42
C HIS A 103 -2.76 15.14 -3.33
N LEU A 104 -2.20 14.86 -2.16
CA LEU A 104 -2.20 15.78 -1.01
C LEU A 104 -1.02 16.77 -1.07
N THR A 105 0.03 16.44 -1.83
CA THR A 105 1.20 17.32 -2.06
C THR A 105 1.53 17.43 -3.56
N ASP A 106 2.57 18.21 -3.89
CA ASP A 106 3.16 18.27 -5.24
C ASP A 106 3.89 17.01 -5.67
N ARG A 107 4.25 16.15 -4.72
CA ARG A 107 5.02 14.96 -5.03
C ARG A 107 4.16 13.97 -5.84
N LEU A 108 4.80 13.32 -6.80
CA LEU A 108 4.19 12.32 -7.69
C LEU A 108 3.07 12.85 -8.59
N ARG A 109 2.78 14.16 -8.65
CA ARG A 109 1.74 14.72 -9.55
C ARG A 109 1.99 14.39 -11.03
N ASP A 110 3.25 14.36 -11.45
CA ASP A 110 3.64 14.09 -12.84
C ASP A 110 3.77 12.58 -13.14
N VAL A 111 3.51 11.72 -12.15
CA VAL A 111 3.55 10.26 -12.32
C VAL A 111 2.15 9.77 -12.61
N ASP A 112 1.98 9.01 -13.70
CA ASP A 112 0.70 8.38 -14.00
C ASP A 112 0.45 7.18 -13.06
N LEU A 113 -0.26 7.42 -11.96
CA LEU A 113 -0.59 6.39 -10.97
C LEU A 113 -1.88 5.63 -11.30
N GLU A 114 -2.65 6.07 -12.30
CA GLU A 114 -4.02 5.61 -12.53
C GLU A 114 -4.17 4.74 -13.78
N HIS A 115 -3.36 4.97 -14.82
CA HIS A 115 -3.57 4.33 -16.14
C HIS A 115 -2.50 3.32 -16.51
N GLN A 116 -1.42 3.19 -15.73
CA GLN A 116 -0.38 2.20 -16.00
C GLN A 116 -0.84 0.76 -15.69
N PRO A 117 -0.45 -0.24 -16.50
CA PRO A 117 -0.73 -1.64 -16.18
C PRO A 117 0.02 -2.06 -14.90
N ARG A 118 -0.66 -2.78 -14.01
CA ARG A 118 -0.01 -3.26 -12.78
C ARG A 118 1.07 -4.28 -13.08
N ARG A 119 2.25 -4.07 -12.51
CA ARG A 119 3.35 -5.03 -12.52
C ARG A 119 3.35 -5.83 -11.21
N ALA A 120 3.68 -7.10 -11.32
CA ALA A 120 3.99 -7.93 -10.16
C ALA A 120 5.38 -8.50 -10.34
N GLU A 121 6.21 -8.32 -9.32
CA GLU A 121 7.52 -8.93 -9.25
C GLU A 121 7.41 -10.26 -8.52
N VAL A 122 8.07 -11.28 -9.06
CA VAL A 122 8.06 -12.63 -8.49
C VAL A 122 9.49 -13.01 -8.18
N THR A 123 9.80 -13.13 -6.89
CA THR A 123 11.13 -13.48 -6.39
C THR A 123 11.09 -14.88 -5.78
N LEU A 124 12.04 -15.73 -6.22
CA LEU A 124 12.23 -17.09 -5.72
C LEU A 124 13.48 -17.13 -4.84
N SER A 125 13.31 -17.40 -3.55
CA SER A 125 14.39 -17.56 -2.58
C SER A 125 14.36 -18.98 -2.02
N GLY A 126 15.07 -19.90 -2.68
CA GLY A 126 15.08 -21.32 -2.31
C GLY A 126 13.74 -22.01 -2.59
N ARG A 127 12.95 -22.27 -1.54
CA ARG A 127 11.58 -22.84 -1.64
C ARG A 127 10.48 -21.81 -1.41
N ASP A 128 10.86 -20.57 -1.10
CA ASP A 128 9.92 -19.50 -0.83
C ASP A 128 9.67 -18.67 -2.10
N LEU A 129 8.39 -18.50 -2.41
CA LEU A 129 7.91 -17.65 -3.49
C LEU A 129 7.35 -16.38 -2.88
N THR A 130 7.97 -15.23 -3.17
CA THR A 130 7.47 -13.91 -2.79
C THR A 130 6.94 -13.20 -4.03
N ILE A 131 5.70 -12.72 -3.96
CA ILE A 131 5.10 -11.90 -5.01
C ILE A 131 4.91 -10.49 -4.46
N ILE A 132 5.52 -9.50 -5.09
CA ILE A 132 5.39 -8.09 -4.75
C ILE A 132 4.49 -7.42 -5.80
N GLY A 133 3.45 -6.72 -5.34
CA GLY A 133 2.43 -6.12 -6.21
C GLY A 133 1.18 -7.00 -6.37
N ILE A 134 0.28 -6.62 -7.29
CA ILE A 134 -0.97 -7.36 -7.56
C ILE A 134 -0.75 -8.21 -8.82
N PRO A 135 -0.50 -9.54 -8.69
CA PRO A 135 -0.30 -10.40 -9.84
C PRO A 135 -1.57 -10.45 -10.69
N PRO A 136 -1.44 -10.44 -12.03
CA PRO A 136 -2.58 -10.66 -12.90
C PRO A 136 -3.15 -12.06 -12.62
N ARG A 137 -4.48 -12.20 -12.75
CA ARG A 137 -5.21 -13.41 -12.31
C ARG A 137 -4.62 -14.72 -12.83
N HIS A 138 -4.10 -14.72 -14.06
CA HIS A 138 -3.50 -15.91 -14.67
C HIS A 138 -2.25 -16.40 -13.93
N VAL A 139 -1.44 -15.52 -13.34
CA VAL A 139 -0.26 -15.91 -12.54
C VAL A 139 -0.71 -16.63 -11.27
N LEU A 140 -1.74 -16.12 -10.58
CA LEU A 140 -2.30 -16.77 -9.40
C LEU A 140 -2.89 -18.15 -9.74
N THR A 141 -3.55 -18.29 -10.88
CA THR A 141 -4.08 -19.58 -11.33
C THR A 141 -2.96 -20.58 -11.63
N SER A 142 -1.91 -20.18 -12.36
CA SER A 142 -0.77 -21.05 -12.67
C SER A 142 0.00 -21.51 -11.43
N LEU A 143 0.08 -20.66 -10.41
CA LEU A 143 0.67 -21.02 -9.11
C LEU A 143 -0.23 -21.95 -8.29
N GLY A 144 -1.56 -21.78 -8.37
CA GLY A 144 -2.54 -22.68 -7.75
C GLY A 144 -2.55 -24.09 -8.36
N VAL A 145 -2.22 -24.23 -9.64
CA VAL A 145 -2.06 -25.53 -10.32
C VAL A 145 -0.75 -26.23 -9.93
N ALA A 146 0.29 -25.46 -9.53
CA ALA A 146 1.52 -26.02 -8.97
C ALA A 146 1.38 -26.47 -7.50
N THR A 147 0.37 -25.96 -6.77
CA THR A 147 -0.02 -26.47 -5.45
C THR A 147 -1.10 -27.54 -5.57
N GLY A 148 -0.75 -28.68 -6.18
CA GLY A 148 -1.56 -29.89 -6.12
C GLY A 148 -1.69 -30.41 -4.69
N ARG A 149 -2.72 -29.98 -3.96
CA ARG A 149 -3.47 -30.84 -3.03
C ARG A 149 -4.96 -30.63 -3.27
N ALA A 150 -5.47 -31.36 -4.26
CA ALA A 150 -6.86 -31.77 -4.26
C ALA A 150 -7.13 -32.58 -2.99
N LYS A 151 -8.17 -32.21 -2.24
CA LYS A 151 -8.86 -33.14 -1.36
C LYS A 151 -10.33 -33.06 -1.73
N GLU A 152 -10.79 -34.10 -2.42
CA GLU A 152 -12.19 -34.34 -2.75
C GLU A 152 -13.04 -34.60 -1.50
N PRO A 153 -14.37 -34.40 -1.59
CA PRO A 153 -15.28 -34.49 -0.47
C PRO A 153 -15.52 -35.95 -0.05
N SER A 154 -15.77 -36.16 1.25
CA SER A 154 -16.42 -37.36 1.78
C SER A 154 -17.70 -36.95 2.47
#